data_AF-A0A1H9SIV1-F1
#
_entry.id   AF-A0A1H9SIV1-F1
#
_cell.length_a   1.000
_cell.length_b   1.000
_cell.length_c   1.000
_cell.angle_alpha   90.00
_cell.angle_beta   90.00
_cell.angle_gamma   90.00
#
_symmetry.space_group_name_H-M   'P 1'
#
loop_
_entity.id
_entity.type
_entity.pdbx_description
1 polymer ?
#
loop_
_entity_poly.entity_id
_entity_poly.type
_entity_poly.pdbx_seq_one_letter_code
_entity_poly.pdbx_strand_id
1 'polypeptide(L)'
;MIFALLDNATAFFLSLPLLLIYLKSKPQGESTWRWSMPLWIFNYLGIRYFVSFGELFWVVLCWQLLFLWPLSITMYIHLFNKEKNWAFYIGLKKKYVLIIGSFMVLFGGTLVYSLFQANHQVIAFHRQVMAEIESNPDRQDYLMHHTIAPSTLLGVADDIAEVRKGKIVASTLPWRSKVIVHMDNWQKEFTYVRFYDGWKLDGLYSENITIMNKGESDN
;
A
#
# COMPACT_ATOMS: atom_id res chain seq x y z
N MET A 1 15.84 -3.71 1.50
CA MET A 1 15.94 -3.40 0.05
C MET A 1 14.57 -3.35 -0.64
N ILE A 2 13.73 -4.38 -0.51
CA ILE A 2 12.42 -4.46 -1.18
C ILE A 2 11.47 -3.34 -0.73
N PHE A 3 11.42 -3.03 0.57
CA PHE A 3 10.62 -1.91 1.07
C PHE A 3 11.09 -0.56 0.54
N ALA A 4 12.40 -0.30 0.50
CA ALA A 4 12.89 0.93 -0.11
C ALA A 4 12.43 1.07 -1.58
N LEU A 5 12.41 -0.01 -2.36
CA LEU A 5 11.90 0.01 -3.74
C LEU A 5 10.38 0.29 -3.78
N LEU A 6 9.61 -0.36 -2.92
CA LEU A 6 8.18 -0.16 -2.75
C LEU A 6 7.84 1.29 -2.37
N ASP A 7 8.58 1.86 -1.43
CA ASP A 7 8.38 3.20 -0.89
C ASP A 7 8.69 4.26 -1.96
N ASN A 8 9.79 4.09 -2.71
CA ASN A 8 10.13 5.00 -3.82
C ASN A 8 9.10 4.92 -4.95
N ALA A 9 8.62 3.72 -5.31
CA ALA A 9 7.59 3.56 -6.33
C ALA A 9 6.26 4.20 -5.90
N THR A 10 5.85 3.99 -4.64
CA THR A 10 4.65 4.58 -4.07
C THR A 10 4.74 6.11 -4.03
N ALA A 11 5.87 6.65 -3.57
CA ALA A 11 6.14 8.09 -3.57
C ALA A 11 6.13 8.69 -4.97
N PHE A 12 6.70 8.00 -5.96
CA PHE A 12 6.69 8.44 -7.35
C PHE A 12 5.27 8.58 -7.89
N PHE A 13 4.42 7.56 -7.75
CA PHE A 13 3.05 7.60 -8.28
C PHE A 13 2.18 8.64 -7.57
N LEU A 14 2.26 8.74 -6.25
CA LEU A 14 1.47 9.71 -5.49
C LEU A 14 1.90 11.16 -5.75
N SER A 15 3.18 11.39 -6.05
CA SER A 15 3.71 12.72 -6.38
C SER A 15 3.61 13.10 -7.87
N LEU A 16 3.24 12.17 -8.75
CA LEU A 16 3.21 12.36 -10.20
C LEU A 16 2.45 13.63 -10.67
N PRO A 17 1.30 14.02 -10.08
CA PRO A 17 0.58 15.22 -10.53
C PRO A 17 1.40 16.52 -10.47
N LEU A 18 2.22 16.71 -9.42
CA LEU A 18 3.08 17.89 -9.30
C LEU A 18 4.21 17.90 -10.33
N LEU A 19 4.75 16.72 -10.66
CA LEU A 19 5.75 16.58 -11.71
C LEU A 19 5.15 16.93 -13.08
N LEU A 20 3.91 16.54 -13.35
CA LEU A 20 3.20 16.90 -14.59
C LEU A 20 3.00 18.42 -14.70
N ILE A 21 2.64 19.09 -13.60
CA ILE A 21 2.55 20.56 -13.55
C ILE A 21 3.89 21.20 -13.88
N TYR A 22 4.98 20.73 -13.26
CA TYR A 22 6.32 21.27 -13.52
C TYR A 22 6.68 21.16 -15.02
N LEU A 23 6.47 19.99 -15.61
CA LEU A 23 6.82 19.73 -17.01
C LEU A 23 5.94 20.50 -18.00
N LYS A 24 4.70 20.82 -17.62
CA LYS A 24 3.78 21.63 -18.40
C LYS A 24 4.06 23.14 -18.28
N SER A 25 4.31 23.62 -17.06
CA SER A 25 4.50 25.06 -16.76
C SER A 25 5.87 25.60 -17.22
N LYS A 26 6.94 24.80 -17.13
CA LYS A 26 8.30 25.24 -17.46
C LYS A 26 8.44 25.72 -18.92
N PRO A 27 7.95 25.00 -19.95
CA PRO A 27 8.05 25.45 -21.33
C PRO A 27 7.19 26.68 -21.66
N GLN A 28 6.12 26.91 -20.89
CA GLN A 28 5.19 28.03 -21.07
C GLN A 28 5.69 29.33 -20.43
N GLY A 29 6.79 29.29 -19.65
CA GLY A 29 7.30 30.45 -18.92
C GLY A 29 6.46 30.84 -17.69
N GLU A 30 5.52 29.99 -17.27
CA GLU A 30 4.63 30.23 -16.14
C GLU A 30 5.38 30.15 -14.81
N SER A 31 5.23 31.13 -13.92
CA SER A 31 5.98 31.18 -12.65
C SER A 31 5.76 29.96 -11.74
N THR A 32 4.65 29.24 -11.92
CA THR A 32 4.28 27.99 -11.24
C THR A 32 5.39 26.93 -11.26
N TRP A 33 6.21 26.84 -12.31
CA TRP A 33 7.25 25.81 -12.38
C TRP A 33 8.25 25.93 -11.23
N ARG A 34 8.49 27.15 -10.74
CA ARG A 34 9.44 27.44 -9.65
C ARG A 34 9.00 26.83 -8.32
N TRP A 35 7.69 26.70 -8.10
CA TRP A 35 7.10 26.15 -6.88
C TRP A 35 6.76 24.66 -7.00
N SER A 36 6.31 24.23 -8.18
CA SER A 36 5.93 22.83 -8.40
C SER A 36 7.08 21.83 -8.19
N MET A 37 8.33 22.18 -8.56
CA MET A 37 9.47 21.26 -8.37
C MET A 37 9.88 21.12 -6.89
N PRO A 38 10.11 22.19 -6.11
CA PRO A 38 10.33 22.05 -4.66
C PRO A 38 9.19 21.31 -3.97
N LEU A 39 7.92 21.66 -4.27
CA LEU A 39 6.76 20.98 -3.71
C LEU A 39 6.74 19.50 -4.07
N TRP A 40 7.10 19.14 -5.30
CA TRP A 40 7.23 17.74 -5.72
C TRP A 40 8.28 17.00 -4.89
N ILE A 41 9.48 17.58 -4.70
CA ILE A 41 10.55 16.98 -3.91
C ILE A 41 10.10 16.79 -2.45
N PHE A 42 9.55 17.83 -1.82
CA PHE A 42 9.07 17.76 -0.43
C PHE A 42 7.95 16.72 -0.28
N ASN A 43 6.99 16.71 -1.21
CA ASN A 43 5.92 15.72 -1.21
C ASN A 43 6.45 14.29 -1.36
N TYR A 44 7.36 14.08 -2.30
CA TYR A 44 8.01 12.79 -2.54
C TYR A 44 8.72 12.27 -1.29
N LEU A 45 9.55 13.11 -0.66
CA LEU A 45 10.28 12.74 0.55
C LEU A 45 9.35 12.49 1.73
N GLY A 46 8.29 13.31 1.89
CA GLY A 46 7.28 13.11 2.91
C GLY A 46 6.56 11.77 2.77
N ILE A 47 6.06 11.44 1.57
CA ILE A 47 5.39 10.16 1.31
C ILE A 47 6.34 8.99 1.59
N ARG A 48 7.59 9.07 1.09
CA ARG A 48 8.60 8.02 1.30
C ARG A 48 8.90 7.80 2.79
N TYR A 49 8.92 8.86 3.59
CA TYR A 49 9.13 8.74 5.03
C TYR A 49 7.93 8.08 5.73
N PHE A 50 6.73 8.58 5.46
CA PHE A 50 5.53 8.17 6.19
C PHE A 50 4.97 6.81 5.79
N VAL A 51 5.29 6.26 4.61
CA VAL A 51 4.76 4.96 4.16
C VAL A 51 5.17 3.79 5.06
N SER A 52 6.31 3.92 5.75
CA SER A 52 6.79 2.95 6.73
C SER A 52 6.03 2.97 8.07
N PHE A 53 5.21 4.01 8.30
CA PHE A 53 4.35 4.17 9.46
C PHE A 53 2.91 3.87 9.05
N GLY A 54 2.57 2.59 8.90
CA GLY A 54 1.35 2.15 8.23
C GLY A 54 0.05 2.71 8.82
N GLU A 55 0.00 2.88 10.13
CA GLU A 55 -1.13 3.48 10.85
C GLU A 55 -1.34 4.96 10.59
N LEU A 56 -0.28 5.70 10.23
CA LEU A 56 -0.35 7.13 9.96
C LEU A 56 -0.46 7.41 8.46
N PHE A 57 -0.06 6.46 7.62
CA PHE A 57 0.00 6.67 6.17
C PHE A 57 -1.36 6.93 5.53
N TRP A 58 -2.46 6.44 6.12
CA TRP A 58 -3.80 6.78 5.60
C TRP A 58 -4.07 8.29 5.63
N VAL A 59 -3.53 9.02 6.62
CA VAL A 59 -3.64 10.48 6.70
C VAL A 59 -2.93 11.13 5.50
N VAL A 60 -1.75 10.62 5.15
CA VAL A 60 -1.01 11.05 3.96
C VAL A 60 -1.82 10.78 2.69
N LEU A 61 -2.45 9.62 2.57
CA LEU A 61 -3.32 9.30 1.43
C LEU A 61 -4.52 10.23 1.32
N CYS A 62 -5.21 10.50 2.44
CA CYS A 62 -6.29 11.49 2.47
C CYS A 62 -5.80 12.86 2.01
N TRP A 63 -4.62 13.29 2.48
CA TRP A 63 -4.01 14.54 2.05
C TRP A 63 -3.72 14.56 0.54
N GLN A 64 -3.15 13.47 0.00
CA GLN A 64 -2.88 13.35 -1.43
C GLN A 64 -4.17 13.43 -2.25
N LEU A 65 -5.19 12.66 -1.89
CA LEU A 65 -6.39 12.47 -2.70
C LEU A 65 -7.39 13.62 -2.58
N LEU A 66 -7.50 14.26 -1.41
CA LEU A 66 -8.47 15.34 -1.18
C LEU A 66 -7.94 16.73 -1.57
N PHE A 67 -6.63 16.95 -1.47
CA PHE A 67 -6.04 18.27 -1.69
C PHE A 67 -5.07 18.28 -2.88
N LEU A 68 -4.00 17.49 -2.80
CA LEU A 68 -2.89 17.61 -3.74
C LEU A 68 -3.31 17.21 -5.16
N TRP A 69 -4.02 16.10 -5.32
CA TRP A 69 -4.48 15.61 -6.61
C TRP A 69 -5.53 16.53 -7.26
N PRO A 70 -6.63 16.93 -6.58
CA PRO A 70 -7.62 17.83 -7.17
C PRO A 70 -7.05 19.20 -7.56
N LEU A 71 -6.21 19.79 -6.70
CA LEU A 71 -5.51 21.04 -7.02
C LEU A 71 -4.60 20.87 -8.23
N SER A 72 -3.87 19.75 -8.28
CA SER A 72 -2.94 19.51 -9.36
C SER A 72 -3.65 19.31 -10.71
N ILE A 73 -4.76 18.57 -10.71
CA ILE A 73 -5.59 18.33 -11.89
C ILE A 73 -6.19 19.65 -12.38
N THR A 74 -6.77 20.45 -11.48
CA THR A 74 -7.36 21.75 -11.82
C THR A 74 -6.32 22.68 -12.45
N MET A 75 -5.13 22.73 -11.86
CA MET A 75 -4.03 23.54 -12.38
C MET A 75 -3.53 23.01 -13.73
N TYR A 76 -3.46 21.69 -13.91
CA TYR A 76 -3.07 21.08 -15.18
C TYR A 76 -4.08 21.40 -16.29
N ILE A 77 -5.38 21.31 -16.02
CA ILE A 77 -6.46 21.67 -16.96
C ILE A 77 -6.36 23.16 -17.33
N HIS A 78 -6.11 24.04 -16.35
CA HIS A 78 -5.91 25.46 -16.61
C HIS A 78 -4.72 25.73 -17.55
N LEU A 79 -3.58 25.09 -17.29
CA LEU A 79 -2.39 25.18 -18.14
C LEU A 79 -2.59 24.54 -19.52
N PHE A 80 -3.49 23.56 -19.63
CA PHE A 80 -3.86 22.93 -20.88
C PHE A 80 -4.71 23.88 -21.73
N ASN A 81 -5.74 24.49 -21.15
CA ASN A 81 -6.67 25.38 -21.86
C ASN A 81 -6.05 26.73 -22.29
N LYS A 82 -4.95 27.15 -21.65
CA LYS A 82 -4.21 28.36 -22.03
C LYS A 82 -3.45 28.23 -23.37
N GLU A 83 -3.20 27.03 -23.88
CA GLU A 83 -2.36 26.83 -25.06
C GLU A 83 -3.17 26.57 -26.34
N LYS A 84 -2.96 27.42 -27.37
CA LYS A 84 -3.66 27.35 -28.66
C LYS A 84 -3.10 26.35 -29.68
N ASN A 85 -1.88 25.84 -29.52
CA ASN A 85 -1.21 25.07 -30.58
C ASN A 85 -0.31 23.97 -30.03
N TRP A 86 -0.82 22.75 -29.91
CA TRP A 86 0.00 21.57 -29.70
C TRP A 86 -0.56 20.35 -30.42
N ALA A 87 0.22 19.80 -31.35
CA ALA A 87 -0.10 18.63 -32.14
C ALA A 87 0.15 17.29 -31.41
N PHE A 88 0.18 17.27 -30.07
CA PHE A 88 0.60 16.09 -29.30
C PHE A 88 -0.36 15.71 -28.17
N TYR A 89 -0.47 14.39 -27.95
CA TYR A 89 -1.26 13.74 -26.90
C TYR A 89 -0.95 14.33 -25.51
N ILE A 90 -2.00 14.69 -24.76
CA ILE A 90 -1.98 15.13 -23.35
C ILE A 90 -1.32 16.51 -23.11
N GLY A 91 -0.87 17.21 -24.15
CA GLY A 91 -0.35 18.58 -24.03
C GLY A 91 1.07 18.70 -23.47
N LEU A 92 1.90 17.66 -23.57
CA LEU A 92 3.32 17.69 -23.15
C LEU A 92 4.28 17.48 -24.33
N LYS A 93 5.54 17.97 -24.23
CA LYS A 93 6.59 17.76 -25.27
C LYS A 93 6.81 16.26 -25.43
N LYS A 94 6.96 15.77 -26.66
CA LYS A 94 7.26 14.35 -26.95
C LYS A 94 8.36 13.79 -26.04
N LYS A 95 9.45 14.55 -25.83
CA LYS A 95 10.54 14.17 -24.91
C LYS A 95 10.06 13.94 -23.46
N TYR A 96 9.15 14.76 -22.94
CA TYR A 96 8.64 14.62 -21.58
C TYR A 96 7.66 13.46 -21.45
N VAL A 97 6.83 13.22 -22.47
CA VAL A 97 5.96 12.04 -22.53
C VAL A 97 6.80 10.76 -22.49
N LEU A 98 7.87 10.69 -23.30
CA LEU A 98 8.77 9.53 -23.31
C LEU A 98 9.48 9.33 -21.96
N ILE A 99 9.96 10.41 -21.33
CA ILE A 99 10.63 10.34 -20.02
C ILE A 99 9.65 9.85 -18.93
N ILE A 100 8.47 10.47 -18.84
CA ILE A 100 7.46 10.08 -17.84
C ILE A 100 7.00 8.65 -18.08
N GLY A 101 6.70 8.29 -19.33
CA GLY A 101 6.27 6.92 -19.68
C GLY A 101 7.32 5.88 -19.29
N SER A 102 8.60 6.16 -19.55
CA SER A 102 9.71 5.29 -19.14
C SER A 102 9.78 5.13 -17.62
N PHE A 103 9.65 6.23 -16.87
CA PHE A 103 9.61 6.17 -15.41
C PHE A 103 8.37 5.44 -14.88
N MET A 104 7.19 5.64 -15.48
CA MET A 104 5.98 4.92 -15.08
C MET A 104 6.11 3.41 -15.28
N VAL A 105 6.74 2.98 -16.38
CA VAL A 105 7.03 1.54 -16.60
C VAL A 105 8.03 1.02 -15.56
N LEU A 106 9.11 1.75 -15.32
CA LEU A 106 10.15 1.35 -14.35
C LEU A 106 9.59 1.25 -12.92
N PHE A 107 8.94 2.32 -12.44
CA PHE A 107 8.35 2.35 -11.10
C PHE A 107 7.12 1.45 -10.98
N GLY A 108 6.33 1.28 -12.04
CA GLY A 108 5.21 0.35 -12.09
C GLY A 108 5.67 -1.11 -11.96
N GLY A 109 6.67 -1.51 -12.75
CA GLY A 109 7.28 -2.84 -12.63
C GLY A 109 7.90 -3.06 -11.25
N THR A 110 8.60 -2.06 -10.72
CA THR A 110 9.19 -2.09 -9.38
C THR A 110 8.11 -2.24 -8.29
N LEU A 111 6.98 -1.53 -8.43
CA LEU A 111 5.85 -1.60 -7.51
C LEU A 111 5.26 -3.01 -7.47
N VAL A 112 4.92 -3.56 -8.64
CA VAL A 112 4.34 -4.91 -8.76
C VAL A 112 5.29 -5.97 -8.20
N TYR A 113 6.56 -5.92 -8.57
CA TYR A 113 7.57 -6.83 -8.06
C TYR A 113 7.72 -6.73 -6.53
N SER A 114 7.80 -5.51 -6.00
CA SER A 114 8.00 -5.30 -4.57
C SER A 114 6.78 -5.68 -3.73
N LEU A 115 5.56 -5.48 -4.25
CA LEU A 115 4.32 -5.94 -3.61
C LEU A 115 4.24 -7.47 -3.59
N PHE A 116 4.60 -8.12 -4.68
CA PHE A 116 4.66 -9.58 -4.74
C PHE A 116 5.63 -10.14 -3.70
N GLN A 117 6.82 -9.56 -3.58
CA GLN A 117 7.79 -9.94 -2.55
C GLN A 117 7.30 -9.62 -1.13
N ALA A 118 6.62 -8.48 -0.95
CA ALA A 118 6.05 -8.10 0.33
C ALA A 118 4.96 -9.09 0.80
N ASN A 119 4.16 -9.65 -0.12
CA ASN A 119 3.24 -10.76 0.18
C ASN A 119 3.99 -11.98 0.73
N HIS A 120 5.10 -12.38 0.13
CA HIS A 120 5.89 -13.51 0.65
C HIS A 120 6.45 -13.22 2.05
N GLN A 121 6.94 -12.00 2.29
CA GLN A 121 7.48 -11.61 3.59
C GLN A 121 6.41 -11.57 4.69
N VAL A 122 5.22 -11.03 4.42
CA VAL A 122 4.15 -10.98 5.43
C VAL A 122 3.59 -12.37 5.72
N ILE A 123 3.54 -13.27 4.74
CA ILE A 123 3.14 -14.67 4.96
C ILE A 123 4.16 -15.39 5.84
N ALA A 124 5.46 -15.21 5.56
CA ALA A 124 6.52 -15.78 6.38
C ALA A 124 6.46 -15.24 7.82
N PHE A 125 6.27 -13.94 7.96
CA PHE A 125 6.10 -13.29 9.26
C PHE A 125 4.85 -13.81 10.00
N HIS A 126 3.71 -13.94 9.31
CA HIS A 126 2.50 -14.52 9.88
C HIS A 126 2.75 -15.94 10.42
N ARG A 127 3.39 -16.81 9.63
CA ARG A 127 3.73 -18.18 10.07
C ARG A 127 4.64 -18.19 11.29
N GLN A 128 5.63 -17.28 11.32
CA GLN A 128 6.53 -17.13 12.45
C GLN A 128 5.77 -16.71 13.71
N VAL A 129 4.96 -15.66 13.63
CA VAL A 129 4.15 -15.16 14.75
C VAL A 129 3.21 -16.24 15.28
N MET A 130 2.52 -16.98 14.41
CA MET A 130 1.61 -18.04 14.85
C MET A 130 2.35 -19.20 15.52
N ALA A 131 3.55 -19.56 15.05
CA ALA A 131 4.38 -20.58 15.70
C ALA A 131 4.90 -20.11 17.07
N GLU A 132 5.32 -18.85 17.18
CA GLU A 132 5.78 -18.26 18.44
C GLU A 132 4.64 -18.21 19.47
N ILE A 133 3.44 -17.80 19.07
CA ILE A 133 2.25 -17.81 19.95
C ILE A 133 1.93 -19.24 20.41
N GLU A 134 1.92 -20.22 19.51
CA GLU A 134 1.59 -21.62 19.87
C GLU A 134 2.56 -22.19 20.91
N SER A 135 3.86 -21.87 20.75
CA SER A 135 4.93 -22.34 21.63
C SER A 135 5.04 -21.60 22.97
N ASN A 136 4.38 -20.44 23.10
CA ASN A 136 4.49 -19.62 24.30
C ASN A 136 3.56 -20.16 25.41
N PRO A 137 4.08 -20.41 26.63
CA PRO A 137 3.25 -20.83 27.76
C PRO A 137 2.24 -19.76 28.21
N ASP A 138 2.51 -18.48 27.94
CA ASP A 138 1.56 -17.38 28.18
C ASP A 138 1.22 -16.66 26.86
N ARG A 139 0.24 -17.22 26.15
CA ARG A 139 -0.18 -16.74 24.81
C ARG A 139 -0.81 -15.35 24.86
N GLN A 140 -1.52 -15.02 25.95
CA GLN A 140 -2.22 -13.75 26.08
C GLN A 140 -1.23 -12.61 26.33
N ASP A 141 -0.24 -12.82 27.19
CA ASP A 141 0.82 -11.84 27.46
C ASP A 141 1.67 -11.57 26.20
N TYR A 142 2.04 -12.62 25.46
CA TYR A 142 2.76 -12.46 24.20
C TYR A 142 1.99 -11.61 23.18
N LEU A 143 0.69 -11.87 23.00
CA LEU A 143 -0.17 -11.09 22.12
C LEU A 143 -0.26 -9.64 22.56
N MET A 144 -0.38 -9.38 23.88
CA MET A 144 -0.44 -8.02 24.43
C MET A 144 0.83 -7.21 24.14
N HIS A 145 2.00 -7.84 24.13
CA HIS A 145 3.28 -7.16 23.90
C HIS A 145 3.71 -7.05 22.43
N HIS A 146 3.21 -7.92 21.54
CA HIS A 146 3.69 -8.01 20.16
C HIS A 146 2.66 -7.60 19.10
N THR A 147 1.46 -7.19 19.51
CA THR A 147 0.38 -6.77 18.61
C THR A 147 -0.09 -5.35 18.92
N ILE A 148 -0.82 -4.74 18.00
CA ILE A 148 -1.35 -3.37 18.17
C ILE A 148 -2.71 -3.40 18.85
N ALA A 149 -3.62 -4.27 18.40
CA ALA A 149 -4.94 -4.48 18.98
C ALA A 149 -5.10 -5.91 19.53
N PRO A 150 -4.50 -6.22 20.70
CA PRO A 150 -4.50 -7.58 21.27
C PRO A 150 -5.90 -8.11 21.61
N SER A 151 -6.85 -7.21 21.88
CA SER A 151 -8.24 -7.57 22.18
C SER A 151 -8.95 -8.32 21.04
N THR A 152 -8.56 -8.07 19.79
CA THR A 152 -9.13 -8.76 18.62
C THR A 152 -8.57 -10.18 18.43
N LEU A 153 -7.50 -10.53 19.15
CA LEU A 153 -6.76 -11.78 18.98
C LEU A 153 -6.98 -12.78 20.12
N LEU A 154 -7.78 -12.41 21.13
CA LEU A 154 -8.09 -13.27 22.27
C LEU A 154 -8.73 -14.61 21.86
N GLY A 155 -9.58 -14.62 20.82
CA GLY A 155 -10.16 -15.85 20.26
C GLY A 155 -9.25 -16.61 19.27
N VAL A 156 -8.07 -16.08 18.93
CA VAL A 156 -7.10 -16.75 18.06
C VAL A 156 -6.22 -17.72 18.86
N ALA A 157 -6.04 -17.49 20.15
CA ALA A 157 -5.22 -18.34 21.02
C ALA A 157 -5.75 -19.78 21.11
N ASP A 158 -7.07 -19.94 21.00
CA ASP A 158 -7.75 -21.24 21.09
C ASP A 158 -7.64 -22.03 19.77
N ASP A 159 -7.67 -21.35 18.62
CA ASP A 159 -7.62 -21.97 17.29
C ASP A 159 -6.23 -21.88 16.61
N ILE A 160 -5.19 -21.47 17.34
CA ILE A 160 -3.85 -21.15 16.81
C ILE A 160 -3.23 -22.30 16.02
N ALA A 161 -3.47 -23.53 16.47
CA ALA A 161 -2.94 -24.75 15.84
C ALA A 161 -3.59 -25.01 14.47
N GLU A 162 -4.85 -24.63 14.30
CA GLU A 162 -5.56 -24.71 13.02
C GLU A 162 -5.13 -23.56 12.10
N VAL A 163 -4.99 -22.33 12.64
CA VAL A 163 -4.48 -21.13 11.92
C VAL A 163 -3.12 -21.39 11.28
N ARG A 164 -2.24 -22.06 12.00
CA ARG A 164 -0.91 -22.42 11.50
C ARG A 164 -0.93 -23.42 10.34
N LYS A 165 -1.88 -24.35 10.33
CA LYS A 165 -2.00 -25.41 9.32
C LYS A 165 -2.78 -24.98 8.07
N GLY A 166 -3.58 -23.92 8.18
CA GLY A 166 -4.40 -23.38 7.10
C GLY A 166 -3.61 -22.89 5.89
N LYS A 167 -4.29 -22.79 4.75
CA LYS A 167 -3.73 -22.21 3.52
C LYS A 167 -3.75 -20.69 3.63
N ILE A 168 -2.57 -20.07 3.53
CA ILE A 168 -2.40 -18.63 3.74
C ILE A 168 -2.29 -17.92 2.39
N VAL A 169 -3.06 -16.85 2.23
CA VAL A 169 -2.98 -15.90 1.10
C VAL A 169 -2.79 -14.49 1.67
N ALA A 170 -2.01 -13.65 1.00
CA ALA A 170 -1.83 -12.26 1.39
C ALA A 170 -2.19 -11.30 0.27
N SER A 171 -2.81 -10.18 0.64
CA SER A 171 -3.12 -9.04 -0.21
C SER A 171 -2.48 -7.79 0.40
N THR A 172 -1.27 -7.47 -0.08
CA THR A 172 -0.45 -6.39 0.44
C THR A 172 -0.61 -5.10 -0.36
N LEU A 173 -0.76 -3.99 0.37
CA LEU A 173 -0.56 -2.61 -0.05
C LEU A 173 0.77 -2.08 0.53
N PRO A 174 1.31 -0.97 0.00
CA PRO A 174 2.61 -0.46 0.46
C PRO A 174 2.74 -0.20 1.96
N TRP A 175 1.63 0.08 2.66
CA TRP A 175 1.59 0.43 4.09
C TRP A 175 0.80 -0.55 4.97
N ARG A 176 0.02 -1.46 4.38
CA ARG A 176 -0.91 -2.38 5.08
C ARG A 176 -1.03 -3.68 4.30
N SER A 177 -1.16 -4.81 4.97
CA SER A 177 -1.44 -6.09 4.35
C SER A 177 -2.61 -6.79 5.02
N LYS A 178 -3.39 -7.52 4.23
CA LYS A 178 -4.40 -8.46 4.72
C LYS A 178 -3.91 -9.87 4.47
N VAL A 179 -3.86 -10.70 5.50
CA VAL A 179 -3.52 -12.11 5.44
C VAL A 179 -4.78 -12.91 5.72
N ILE A 180 -5.16 -13.73 4.75
CA ILE A 180 -6.36 -14.56 4.79
C ILE A 180 -5.91 -16.00 4.98
N VAL A 181 -6.40 -16.63 6.04
CA VAL A 181 -6.15 -18.04 6.34
C VAL A 181 -7.40 -18.82 6.01
N HIS A 182 -7.31 -19.70 5.02
CA HIS A 182 -8.38 -20.61 4.63
C HIS A 182 -8.19 -21.98 5.29
N MET A 183 -9.26 -22.48 5.88
CA MET A 183 -9.38 -23.84 6.42
C MET A 183 -10.58 -24.52 5.80
N ASP A 184 -10.73 -25.82 6.07
CA ASP A 184 -11.73 -26.68 5.43
C ASP A 184 -13.16 -26.13 5.57
N ASN A 185 -13.49 -25.47 6.69
CA ASN A 185 -14.85 -25.01 6.99
C ASN A 185 -14.95 -23.51 7.35
N TRP A 186 -13.84 -22.77 7.42
CA TRP A 186 -13.86 -21.36 7.81
C TRP A 186 -12.65 -20.56 7.30
N GLN A 187 -12.78 -19.23 7.32
CA GLN A 187 -11.75 -18.27 6.92
C GLN A 187 -11.55 -17.23 8.01
N LYS A 188 -10.29 -16.97 8.40
CA LYS A 188 -9.92 -15.82 9.27
C LYS A 188 -9.06 -14.81 8.52
N GLU A 189 -9.36 -13.54 8.75
CA GLU A 189 -8.64 -12.41 8.18
C GLU A 189 -7.84 -11.64 9.24
N PHE A 190 -6.53 -11.61 9.05
CA PHE A 190 -5.57 -10.88 9.87
C PHE A 190 -5.10 -9.64 9.11
N THR A 191 -5.04 -8.51 9.79
CA THR A 191 -4.42 -7.30 9.25
C THR A 191 -3.03 -7.11 9.81
N TYR A 192 -2.10 -6.74 8.95
CA TYR A 192 -0.76 -6.29 9.29
C TYR A 192 -0.56 -4.85 8.81
N VAL A 193 0.19 -4.07 9.57
CA VAL A 193 0.62 -2.72 9.17
C VAL A 193 2.13 -2.68 9.04
N ARG A 194 2.63 -1.81 8.15
CA ARG A 194 4.06 -1.56 8.04
C ARG A 194 4.57 -0.87 9.30
N PHE A 195 5.70 -1.35 9.79
CA PHE A 195 6.40 -0.77 10.92
C PHE A 195 7.91 -0.79 10.61
N TYR A 196 8.45 0.36 10.22
CA TYR A 196 9.82 0.51 9.73
C TYR A 196 10.14 -0.44 8.57
N ASP A 197 11.10 -1.36 8.74
CA ASP A 197 11.51 -2.35 7.75
C ASP A 197 10.78 -3.70 7.89
N GLY A 198 9.71 -3.75 8.67
CA GLY A 198 8.96 -4.97 8.94
C GLY A 198 7.43 -4.81 8.88
N TRP A 199 6.77 -5.83 9.43
CA TRP A 199 5.33 -5.92 9.61
C TRP A 199 5.03 -6.02 11.09
N LYS A 200 3.90 -5.43 11.51
CA LYS A 200 3.35 -5.61 12.85
C LYS A 200 1.91 -6.10 12.71
N LEU A 201 1.52 -7.09 13.51
CA LEU A 201 0.15 -7.60 13.54
C LEU A 201 -0.75 -6.53 14.17
N ASP A 202 -1.68 -6.02 13.36
CA ASP A 202 -2.63 -4.99 13.75
C ASP A 202 -3.79 -5.61 14.53
N GLY A 203 -4.45 -6.63 13.96
CA GLY A 203 -5.54 -7.35 14.61
C GLY A 203 -6.25 -8.35 13.70
N LEU A 204 -7.28 -9.01 14.22
CA LEU A 204 -8.21 -9.87 13.48
C LEU A 204 -9.50 -9.12 13.19
N TYR A 205 -9.95 -9.15 11.93
CA TYR A 205 -11.02 -8.27 11.45
C TYR A 205 -12.25 -9.01 10.88
N SER A 206 -12.12 -10.29 10.53
CA SER A 206 -13.25 -11.09 10.06
C SER A 206 -13.02 -12.58 10.31
N GLU A 207 -14.06 -13.25 10.77
CA GLU A 207 -14.20 -14.70 10.82
C GLU A 207 -15.47 -15.07 10.05
N ASN A 208 -15.31 -15.79 8.94
CA ASN A 208 -16.43 -16.28 8.15
C ASN A 208 -16.47 -17.80 8.24
N ILE A 209 -17.52 -18.33 8.87
CA ILE A 209 -17.84 -19.76 8.83
C ILE A 209 -18.41 -20.04 7.45
N THR A 210 -17.72 -20.86 6.66
CA THR A 210 -18.24 -21.31 5.38
C THR A 210 -19.16 -22.47 5.70
N ILE A 211 -20.45 -22.21 5.84
CA ILE A 211 -21.44 -23.29 5.99
C ILE A 211 -21.42 -24.04 4.66
N MET A 212 -20.67 -25.14 4.58
CA MET A 212 -20.93 -26.13 3.56
C MET A 212 -22.36 -26.60 3.81
N ASN A 213 -23.27 -26.28 2.88
CA ASN A 213 -24.56 -26.95 2.82
C ASN A 213 -24.28 -28.45 2.59
N LYS A 214 -24.17 -29.20 3.69
CA LYS A 214 -24.37 -30.65 3.70
C LYS A 214 -25.86 -30.87 3.38
N GLY A 215 -26.18 -30.86 2.09
CA GLY A 215 -27.57 -31.00 1.64
C GLY A 215 -27.80 -31.34 0.17
N GLU A 216 -26.75 -31.44 -0.66
CA GLU A 216 -26.90 -31.78 -2.10
C GLU A 216 -25.98 -32.93 -2.53
N SER A 217 -25.65 -33.86 -1.61
CA SER A 217 -25.00 -35.13 -1.99
C SER A 217 -25.82 -36.37 -1.72
N ASP A 218 -27.10 -36.25 -1.34
CA ASP A 218 -28.01 -37.38 -1.20
C ASP A 218 -29.43 -36.97 -1.62
N ASN A 219 -29.69 -37.01 -2.94
CA ASN A 219 -30.94 -37.44 -3.58
C ASN A 219 -30.81 -37.40 -5.10
#